data_AF-A0A2C9AAL3-F1
#
_entry.id   AF-A0A2C9AAL3-F1
#
_cell.length_a   1.000
_cell.length_b   1.000
_cell.length_c   1.000
_cell.angle_alpha   90.00
_cell.angle_beta   90.00
_cell.angle_gamma   90.00
#
_symmetry.space_group_name_H-M   'P 1'
#
loop_
_entity.id
_entity.type
_entity.pdbx_description
1 polymer ?
#
loop_
_entity_poly.entity_id
_entity_poly.type
_entity_poly.pdbx_seq_one_letter_code
_entity_poly.pdbx_strand_id
1 'polypeptide(L)'
;MTTDQIKEEVQLSLTVAKGSFYKKPEFGHRFKELAREVASENTRSKAETYATEALKWMLDYKHLRSVESTATYADADKLLVHVVCVAYNGDVIEFKRFVEVGDVRNS
;
A
#
# COMPACT_ATOMS: atom_id res chain seq x y z
N MET A 1 2.42 -17.26 13.87
CA MET A 1 2.84 -15.85 13.91
C MET A 1 1.87 -15.10 14.80
N THR A 2 2.35 -14.18 15.64
CA THR A 2 1.48 -13.36 16.49
C THR A 2 0.87 -12.21 15.67
N THR A 3 -0.22 -11.61 16.16
CA THR A 3 -0.86 -10.45 15.53
C THR A 3 0.12 -9.30 15.34
N ASP A 4 0.98 -9.05 16.33
CA ASP A 4 1.94 -7.94 16.29
C ASP A 4 3.01 -8.15 15.22
N GLN A 5 3.50 -9.38 15.04
CA GLN A 5 4.41 -9.71 13.94
C GLN A 5 3.77 -9.47 12.57
N ILE A 6 2.47 -9.80 12.40
CA ILE A 6 1.77 -9.53 11.14
C ILE A 6 1.62 -8.02 10.90
N LYS A 7 1.29 -7.25 11.95
CA LYS A 7 1.20 -5.79 11.87
C LYS A 7 2.54 -5.17 11.45
N GLU A 8 3.64 -5.64 12.03
CA GLU A 8 4.99 -5.20 11.67
C GLU A 8 5.31 -5.50 10.20
N GLU A 9 4.99 -6.69 9.70
CA GLU A 9 5.20 -7.06 8.30
C GLU A 9 4.34 -6.24 7.31
N VAL A 10 3.07 -5.99 7.66
CA VAL A 10 2.18 -5.10 6.88
C VAL A 10 2.76 -3.70 6.83
N GLN A 11 3.14 -3.15 7.99
CA GLN A 11 3.72 -1.82 8.09
C GLN A 11 5.03 -1.71 7.30
N LEU A 12 5.91 -2.71 7.40
CA LEU A 12 7.17 -2.74 6.67
C LEU A 12 6.93 -2.74 5.15
N SER A 13 6.04 -3.62 4.67
CA SER A 13 5.72 -3.76 3.25
C SER A 13 5.11 -2.48 2.66
N LEU A 14 4.28 -1.78 3.44
CA LEU A 14 3.61 -0.54 3.01
C LEU A 14 4.40 0.73 3.31
N THR A 15 5.58 0.65 3.93
CA THR A 15 6.47 1.80 4.22
C THR A 15 7.74 1.79 3.38
N VAL A 16 8.28 0.60 3.10
CA VAL A 16 9.51 0.46 2.31
C VAL A 16 9.20 0.65 0.83
N ALA A 17 9.95 1.52 0.17
CA ALA A 17 9.83 1.72 -1.28
C ALA A 17 10.48 0.56 -2.04
N LYS A 18 9.81 0.06 -3.07
CA LYS A 18 10.35 -0.96 -3.97
C LYS A 18 11.70 -0.51 -4.55
N GLY A 19 12.67 -1.42 -4.54
CA GLY A 19 14.05 -1.17 -4.96
C GLY A 19 14.97 -0.59 -3.87
N SER A 20 14.44 -0.13 -2.73
CA SER A 20 15.28 0.46 -1.67
C SER A 20 16.01 -0.57 -0.80
N PHE A 21 15.54 -1.82 -0.77
CA PHE A 21 16.17 -2.89 0.00
C PHE A 21 17.07 -3.74 -0.88
N TYR A 22 18.39 -3.52 -0.81
CA TYR A 22 19.37 -4.06 -1.77
C TYR A 22 19.36 -5.59 -1.92
N LYS A 23 19.07 -6.34 -0.84
CA LYS A 23 19.00 -7.81 -0.86
C LYS A 23 17.73 -8.35 -1.49
N LYS A 24 16.68 -7.52 -1.57
CA LYS A 24 15.34 -7.92 -2.01
C LYS A 24 14.68 -6.73 -2.74
N PRO A 25 15.19 -6.34 -3.92
CA PRO A 25 14.76 -5.13 -4.62
C PRO A 25 13.27 -5.16 -5.03
N GLU A 26 12.67 -6.35 -5.13
CA GLU A 26 11.26 -6.52 -5.43
C GLU A 26 10.33 -6.24 -4.23
N PHE A 27 10.86 -6.14 -3.01
CA PHE A 27 10.08 -5.90 -1.80
C PHE A 27 9.65 -4.44 -1.65
N GLY A 28 8.44 -4.22 -1.15
CA GLY A 28 7.92 -2.90 -0.80
C GLY A 28 6.94 -2.34 -1.84
N HIS A 29 6.49 -1.12 -1.58
CA HIS A 29 5.45 -0.45 -2.35
C HIS A 29 6.00 0.38 -3.52
N ARG A 30 5.11 0.71 -4.47
CA ARG A 30 5.41 1.54 -5.65
C ARG A 30 4.87 2.97 -5.59
N PHE A 31 4.31 3.41 -4.45
CA PHE A 31 3.67 4.73 -4.31
C PHE A 31 4.47 5.94 -4.83
N LYS A 32 5.81 5.93 -4.80
CA LYS A 32 6.63 7.03 -5.34
C LYS A 32 6.44 7.27 -6.84
N GLU A 33 5.99 6.26 -7.58
CA GLU A 33 5.68 6.38 -9.01
C GLU A 33 4.48 7.31 -9.25
N LEU A 34 3.57 7.44 -8.28
CA LEU A 34 2.35 8.24 -8.40
C LEU A 34 2.59 9.75 -8.31
N ALA A 35 3.71 10.18 -7.73
CA ALA A 35 4.07 11.60 -7.61
C ALA A 35 4.20 12.31 -8.97
N ARG A 36 4.30 11.56 -10.07
CA ARG A 36 4.39 12.08 -11.45
C ARG A 36 3.10 11.89 -12.25
N GLU A 37 2.09 11.25 -11.65
CA GLU A 37 0.83 10.93 -12.31
C GLU A 37 -0.20 12.04 -12.04
N VAL A 38 -0.95 12.43 -13.07
CA VAL A 38 -2.05 13.40 -12.90
C VAL A 38 -3.09 12.82 -11.94
N ALA A 39 -3.47 13.60 -10.93
CA ALA A 39 -4.55 13.24 -10.02
C ALA A 39 -5.86 12.95 -10.81
N SER A 40 -6.26 11.69 -10.76
CA SER A 40 -7.41 11.13 -11.47
C SER A 40 -7.93 9.88 -10.76
N GLU A 41 -9.07 9.37 -11.20
CA GLU A 41 -9.60 8.08 -10.77
C GLU A 41 -8.61 6.93 -11.04
N ASN A 42 -7.93 6.98 -12.19
CA ASN A 42 -6.91 5.98 -12.53
C ASN A 42 -5.74 5.98 -11.53
N THR A 43 -5.28 7.16 -11.11
CA THR A 43 -4.20 7.30 -10.10
C THR A 43 -4.63 6.74 -8.74
N ARG A 44 -5.92 6.90 -8.38
CA ARG A 44 -6.52 6.30 -7.19
C ARG A 44 -6.48 4.76 -7.28
N SER A 45 -6.97 4.17 -8.37
CA SER A 45 -6.93 2.72 -8.59
C SER A 45 -5.51 2.15 -8.63
N LYS A 46 -4.54 2.91 -9.17
CA LYS A 46 -3.11 2.53 -9.11
C LYS A 46 -2.61 2.47 -7.67
N ALA A 47 -2.96 3.45 -6.82
CA ALA A 47 -2.58 3.43 -5.40
C ALA A 47 -3.12 2.21 -4.66
N GLU A 48 -4.39 1.86 -4.89
CA GLU A 48 -5.01 0.67 -4.32
C GLU A 48 -4.27 -0.59 -4.75
N THR A 49 -4.00 -0.70 -6.06
CA THR A 49 -3.27 -1.82 -6.65
C THR A 49 -1.85 -1.95 -6.07
N TYR A 50 -1.10 -0.84 -5.95
CA TYR A 50 0.25 -0.85 -5.41
C TYR A 50 0.31 -1.28 -3.93
N ALA A 51 -0.71 -0.93 -3.14
CA ALA A 51 -0.82 -1.41 -1.77
C ALA A 51 -1.04 -2.93 -1.72
N THR A 52 -1.97 -3.44 -2.54
CA THR A 52 -2.27 -4.87 -2.62
C THR A 52 -1.06 -5.66 -3.14
N GLU A 53 -0.37 -5.16 -4.17
CA GLU A 53 0.86 -5.78 -4.71
C GLU A 53 1.98 -5.86 -3.67
N ALA A 54 2.16 -4.81 -2.85
CA ALA A 54 3.18 -4.79 -1.81
C ALA A 54 2.95 -5.88 -0.73
N LEU A 55 1.69 -6.27 -0.51
CA LEU A 55 1.29 -7.29 0.45
C LEU A 55 1.09 -8.67 -0.17
N LYS A 56 1.25 -8.82 -1.50
CA LYS A 56 0.99 -10.08 -2.20
C LYS A 56 1.77 -11.27 -1.62
N TRP A 57 3.02 -11.04 -1.23
CA TRP A 57 3.85 -12.09 -0.63
C TRP A 57 3.27 -12.62 0.69
N MET A 58 2.57 -11.79 1.46
CA MET A 58 1.91 -12.18 2.72
C MET A 58 0.67 -13.04 2.44
N LEU A 59 -0.02 -12.84 1.31
CA LEU A 59 -1.07 -13.74 0.84
C LEU A 59 -0.48 -15.08 0.40
N ASP A 60 0.58 -15.05 -0.41
CA ASP A 60 1.23 -16.24 -0.95
C ASP A 60 1.80 -17.15 0.16
N TYR A 61 2.33 -16.57 1.24
CA TYR A 61 2.85 -17.30 2.41
C TYR A 61 1.81 -17.57 3.50
N LYS A 62 0.54 -17.26 3.25
CA LYS A 62 -0.57 -17.51 4.19
C LYS A 62 -0.40 -16.80 5.54
N HIS A 63 0.20 -15.61 5.54
CA HIS A 63 0.17 -14.70 6.68
C HIS A 63 -1.19 -13.99 6.72
N LEU A 64 -1.70 -13.60 5.55
CA LEU A 64 -2.99 -12.94 5.33
C LEU A 64 -3.92 -13.83 4.49
N ARG A 65 -5.21 -13.82 4.81
CA ARG A 65 -6.29 -14.44 4.01
C ARG A 65 -6.83 -13.48 2.95
N SER A 66 -6.93 -12.20 3.28
CA SER A 66 -7.42 -11.17 2.37
C SER A 66 -6.74 -9.83 2.63
N VAL A 67 -6.72 -9.01 1.58
CA VAL A 67 -6.29 -7.62 1.60
C VAL A 67 -7.31 -6.83 0.80
N GLU A 68 -7.83 -5.77 1.41
CA GLU A 68 -8.67 -4.77 0.75
C GLU A 68 -7.95 -3.43 0.88
N SER A 69 -7.86 -2.71 -0.24
CA SER A 69 -7.22 -1.40 -0.29
C SER A 69 -8.17 -0.41 -0.91
N THR A 70 -8.29 0.75 -0.27
CA THR A 70 -9.09 1.88 -0.75
C THR A 70 -8.22 3.12 -0.73
N ALA A 71 -8.37 3.98 -1.73
CA ALA A 71 -7.71 5.28 -1.77
C ALA A 71 -8.74 6.39 -1.93
N THR A 72 -8.57 7.47 -1.18
CA THR A 72 -9.42 8.67 -1.31
C THR A 72 -8.56 9.91 -1.38
N TYR A 73 -8.98 10.91 -2.18
CA TYR A 73 -8.28 12.19 -2.22
C TYR A 73 -8.49 12.92 -0.89
N ALA A 74 -7.39 13.20 -0.20
CA ALA A 74 -7.35 14.02 1.00
C ALA A 74 -7.05 15.49 0.65
N ASP A 75 -6.37 15.72 -0.49
CA ASP A 75 -6.10 17.03 -1.08
C ASP A 75 -5.90 16.86 -2.61
N ALA A 76 -5.66 17.95 -3.35
CA ALA A 76 -5.45 17.95 -4.80
C ALA A 76 -4.25 17.10 -5.26
N ASP A 77 -3.21 16.99 -4.43
CA ASP A 77 -1.96 16.29 -4.71
C ASP A 77 -1.73 15.10 -3.75
N LYS A 78 -2.77 14.65 -3.04
CA LYS A 78 -2.62 13.70 -1.93
C LYS A 78 -3.75 12.70 -1.81
N LEU A 79 -3.40 11.43 -1.80
CA LEU A 79 -4.30 10.32 -1.47
C LEU A 79 -4.09 9.86 -0.03
N LEU A 80 -5.17 9.57 0.68
CA LEU A 80 -5.17 8.70 1.85
C LEU A 80 -5.42 7.27 1.38
N VAL A 81 -4.41 6.41 1.52
CA VAL A 81 -4.54 4.98 1.26
C VAL A 81 -4.86 4.28 2.58
N HIS A 82 -5.98 3.55 2.59
CA HIS A 82 -6.44 2.75 3.71
C HIS A 82 -6.49 1.27 3.31
N VAL A 83 -5.73 0.46 4.02
CA VAL A 83 -5.61 -0.98 3.79
C VAL A 83 -6.18 -1.72 5.00
N VAL A 84 -7.08 -2.67 4.73
CA VAL A 84 -7.63 -3.59 5.72
C VAL A 84 -7.20 -5.00 5.33
N CYS A 85 -6.62 -5.73 6.27
CA CYS A 85 -6.17 -7.10 6.07
C CYS A 85 -6.84 -8.04 7.08
N VAL A 86 -7.16 -9.25 6.65
CA VAL A 86 -7.60 -10.33 7.56
C VAL A 86 -6.50 -11.37 7.62
N ALA A 87 -5.97 -11.61 8.81
CA ALA A 87 -4.95 -12.62 9.06
C ALA A 87 -5.52 -14.05 9.11
N TYR A 88 -4.66 -15.06 8.99
CA TYR A 88 -5.11 -16.46 9.03
C TYR A 88 -5.64 -16.92 10.40
N ASN A 89 -5.25 -16.23 11.47
CA ASN A 89 -5.79 -16.41 12.81
C ASN A 89 -7.13 -15.67 13.03
N GLY A 90 -7.63 -14.94 12.03
CA GLY A 90 -8.89 -14.20 12.07
C GLY A 90 -8.76 -12.74 12.48
N ASP A 91 -7.57 -12.28 12.88
CA ASP A 91 -7.38 -10.89 13.30
C ASP A 91 -7.49 -9.92 12.12
N VAL A 92 -8.06 -8.74 12.40
CA VAL A 92 -8.14 -7.63 11.45
C VAL A 92 -7.01 -6.64 11.73
N ILE A 93 -6.33 -6.24 10.67
CA ILE A 93 -5.21 -5.31 10.72
C ILE A 93 -5.51 -4.15 9.78
N GLU A 94 -5.49 -2.93 10.31
CA GLU A 94 -5.68 -1.70 9.54
C GLU A 94 -4.36 -0.95 9.42
N PHE A 95 -4.12 -0.39 8.22
CA PHE A 95 -3.01 0.51 7.96
C PHE A 95 -3.48 1.70 7.12
N LYS A 96 -3.05 2.90 7.51
CA LYS A 96 -3.37 4.14 6.79
C LYS A 96 -2.10 4.93 6.52
N ARG A 97 -1.98 5.51 5.33
CA ARG A 97 -0.92 6.46 5.02
C ARG A 97 -1.35 7.48 3.98
N PHE A 98 -0.69 8.63 4.00
CA PHE A 98 -0.73 9.54 2.88
C PHE A 98 0.25 9.12 1.78
N VAL A 99 -0.14 9.39 0.54
CA VAL A 99 0.63 9.16 -0.68
C VAL A 99 0.51 10.41 -1.55
N GLU A 100 1.65 10.96 -1.94
CA GLU A 100 1.73 12.09 -2.87
C GLU A 100 1.42 11.63 -4.29
N VAL A 101 0.68 12.47 -5.03
CA VAL A 101 0.35 12.30 -6.44
C VAL A 101 0.57 13.62 -7.18
N GLY A 102 0.61 13.62 -8.51
CA GLY A 102 0.76 14.86 -9.28
C GLY A 102 -0.44 15.80 -9.12
N ASP A 103 -0.17 17.10 -9.03
CA ASP A 103 -1.19 18.15 -8.87
C ASP A 103 -2.12 18.24 -10.10
N VAL A 104 -3.43 18.31 -9.84
CA VAL A 104 -4.48 18.57 -10.85
C VAL A 104 -4.25 19.89 -11.59
N ARG A 105 -3.59 20.89 -10.96
CA ARG A 105 -3.48 22.27 -11.49
C ARG A 105 -2.51 22.46 -12.65
N ASN A 106 -1.76 21.43 -13.04
CA ASN A 106 -0.79 21.50 -14.16
C ASN A 106 -1.19 20.61 -15.37
N SER A 107 -2.48 20.34 -15.56
CA SER A 107 -3.00 19.75 -16.81
C SER A 107 -3.59 20.81 -17.74
#